data_AF-A0A3D3CSC6-F1
#
_entry.id   AF-A0A3D3CSC6-F1
#
_cell.length_a   1.000
_cell.length_b   1.000
_cell.length_c   1.000
_cell.angle_alpha   90.00
_cell.angle_beta   90.00
_cell.angle_gamma   90.00
#
_symmetry.space_group_name_H-M   'P 1'
#
loop_
_entity.id
_entity.type
_entity.pdbx_description
1 polymer ?
#
loop_
_entity_poly.entity_id
_entity_poly.type
_entity_poly.pdbx_seq_one_letter_code
_entity_poly.pdbx_strand_id
1 'polypeptide(L)' 'FHGLVNFRRTEFMYFSLTTLTTVGYGDITPVNEYARSLANLESLTGQLYPAILIARLVSMEFSTSVEK' A
#
# COMPACT_ATOMS: atom_id res chain seq x y z
N PHE A 1 -8.05 17.37 3.00
CA PHE A 1 -6.87 17.12 2.15
C PHE A 1 -6.37 18.46 1.66
N HIS A 2 -5.11 18.80 1.89
CA HIS A 2 -4.51 20.03 1.39
C HIS A 2 -3.83 19.69 0.05
N GLY A 3 -4.08 20.48 -1.00
CA GLY A 3 -3.56 20.23 -2.37
C GLY A 3 -4.62 19.81 -3.40
N LEU A 4 -5.82 19.42 -2.98
CA LEU A 4 -6.91 19.07 -3.88
C LEU A 4 -7.62 20.33 -4.41
N VAL A 5 -7.41 20.66 -5.68
CA VAL A 5 -8.13 21.74 -6.37
C VAL A 5 -9.51 21.26 -6.87
N ASN A 6 -9.65 19.97 -7.16
CA ASN A 6 -10.91 19.33 -7.55
C ASN A 6 -11.05 17.97 -6.87
N PHE A 7 -12.21 17.67 -6.26
CA PHE A 7 -12.52 16.35 -5.66
C PHE A 7 -12.77 15.28 -6.74
N ARG A 8 -11.78 15.03 -7.59
CA ARG A 8 -11.87 14.03 -8.66
C ARG A 8 -11.48 12.66 -8.11
N ARG A 9 -12.20 11.62 -8.52
CA ARG A 9 -11.86 10.22 -8.18
C ARG A 9 -10.42 9.86 -8.53
N THR A 10 -9.88 10.42 -9.62
CA THR A 10 -8.49 10.18 -10.06
C THR A 10 -7.45 10.60 -9.02
N GLU A 11 -7.66 11.73 -8.33
CA GLU A 11 -6.74 12.24 -7.31
C GLU A 11 -6.72 11.32 -6.08
N PHE A 12 -7.89 10.82 -5.68
CA PHE A 12 -8.02 9.85 -4.60
C PHE A 12 -7.38 8.52 -4.96
N MET A 13 -7.57 8.03 -6.19
CA MET A 13 -6.93 6.80 -6.66
C MET A 13 -5.41 6.95 -6.72
N TYR A 14 -4.92 8.12 -7.13
CA TYR A 14 -3.48 8.43 -7.12
C TYR A 14 -2.92 8.46 -5.70
N PHE A 15 -3.61 9.12 -4.76
CA PHE A 15 -3.23 9.13 -3.34
C PHE A 15 -3.21 7.72 -2.74
N SER A 16 -4.24 6.91 -3.01
CA SER A 16 -4.31 5.52 -2.59
C SER A 16 -3.19 4.67 -3.18
N LEU A 17 -2.95 4.76 -4.49
CA LEU A 17 -1.92 3.97 -5.15
C LEU A 17 -0.51 4.32 -4.66
N THR A 18 -0.22 5.61 -4.49
CA THR A 18 1.08 6.09 -3.98
C THR A 18 1.30 5.74 -2.52
N THR A 19 0.23 5.72 -1.71
CA THR A 19 0.27 5.27 -0.31
C THR A 19 0.46 3.75 -0.23
N LEU A 20 -0.31 2.98 -1.00
CA LEU A 20 -0.23 1.52 -1.08
C LEU A 20 1.13 1.04 -1.56
N THR A 21 1.77 1.76 -2.48
CA THR A 21 3.11 1.43 -2.99
C THR A 21 4.24 2.04 -2.15
N THR A 22 3.94 2.73 -1.06
CA THR A 22 4.90 3.42 -0.18
C THR A 22 5.71 4.53 -0.87
N VAL A 23 5.26 5.03 -2.03
CA VAL A 23 5.94 6.09 -2.79
C VAL A 23 5.81 7.43 -2.09
N GLY A 24 4.61 7.79 -1.64
CA GLY A 24 4.36 8.95 -0.79
C GLY A 24 4.92 10.28 -1.31
N TYR A 25 4.58 10.68 -2.55
CA TYR A 25 5.09 11.91 -3.18
C TYR A 25 4.86 13.21 -2.38
N GLY A 26 3.87 13.23 -1.47
CA GLY A 26 3.64 14.36 -0.56
C GLY A 26 2.91 15.55 -1.18
N ASP A 27 2.48 15.42 -2.43
CA ASP A 27 1.64 16.36 -3.17
C ASP A 27 0.19 16.40 -2.65
N ILE A 28 -0.35 15.26 -2.22
CA ILE A 28 -1.65 15.15 -1.57
C ILE A 28 -1.44 14.64 -0.15
N THR A 29 -1.85 15.43 0.85
CA THR A 29 -1.69 15.07 2.26
C THR A 29 -3.03 14.98 3.02
N PRO A 30 -3.26 13.91 3.81
CA PRO A 30 -4.42 13.81 4.68
C PRO A 30 -4.24 14.76 5.87
N VAL A 31 -5.12 15.77 5.95
CA VAL A 31 -5.12 16.78 7.03
C VAL A 31 -5.89 16.30 8.26
N ASN A 32 -6.85 15.38 8.08
CA ASN A 32 -7.68 14.85 9.15
C ASN A 32 -6.99 13.63 9.81
N GLU A 33 -7.09 13.51 11.13
CA GLU A 33 -6.52 12.40 11.92
C GLU A 33 -7.04 11.03 11.47
N TYR A 34 -8.34 10.94 11.16
CA TYR A 34 -8.93 9.71 10.62
C TYR A 34 -8.36 9.33 9.24
N ALA A 35 -8.09 10.33 8.40
CA ALA A 35 -7.52 10.09 7.07
C ALA A 35 -6.04 9.67 7.15
N ARG A 36 -5.30 10.16 8.16
CA ARG A 36 -3.93 9.70 8.45
C ARG A 36 -3.90 8.24 8.89
N SER A 37 -4.80 7.84 9.79
CA SER A 37 -4.89 6.44 10.22
C SER A 37 -5.24 5.50 9.06
N LEU A 38 -6.16 5.90 8.18
CA LEU A 38 -6.50 5.11 6.98
C LEU A 38 -5.32 5.00 6.01
N ALA A 39 -4.59 6.09 5.75
CA ALA A 39 -3.40 6.06 4.91
C ALA A 39 -2.30 5.14 5.48
N ASN A 40 -2.12 5.13 6.80
CA ASN A 40 -1.17 4.22 7.45
C ASN A 40 -1.58 2.75 7.30
N LEU A 41 -2.87 2.43 7.41
CA LEU A 41 -3.38 1.07 7.19
C LEU A 41 -3.23 0.62 5.72
N GLU A 42 -3.44 1.55 4.79
CA GLU A 42 -3.23 1.30 3.36
C GLU A 42 -1.76 1.02 3.06
N SER A 43 -0.84 1.81 3.61
CA SER A 43 0.61 1.58 3.48
C SER A 43 1.05 0.25 4.11
N LEU A 44 0.47 -0.14 5.24
CA LEU A 44 0.78 -1.43 5.88
C LEU A 44 0.33 -2.60 5.00
N THR A 45 -0.87 -2.52 4.41
CA THR A 45 -1.39 -3.52 3.49
C THR A 45 -0.48 -3.68 2.28
N GLY A 46 0.02 -2.55 1.75
CA GLY A 46 1.00 -2.48 0.68
C GLY A 46 2.29 -3.26 0.93
N GLN A 47 2.77 -3.26 2.17
CA GLN A 47 3.97 -4.01 2.57
C GLN A 47 3.69 -5.49 2.90
N LEU A 48 2.53 -5.78 3.50
CA LEU A 48 2.14 -7.15 3.82
C LEU A 48 1.92 -7.98 2.55
N TYR A 49 1.45 -7.37 1.46
CA TYR A 49 1.23 -8.06 0.19
C TYR A 49 2.51 -8.75 -0.36
N PRO A 50 3.62 -8.04 -0.65
CA PRO A 50 4.85 -8.68 -1.12
C PRO A 50 5.46 -9.62 -0.08
N ALA A 51 5.35 -9.32 1.21
CA ALA A 51 5.88 -10.21 2.26
C ALA A 51 5.18 -11.58 2.27
N ILE A 52 3.83 -11.59 2.21
CA ILE A 52 3.04 -12.82 2.14
C ILE A 52 3.30 -13.55 0.81
N LEU A 53 3.40 -12.81 -0.30
CA LEU A 53 3.68 -13.38 -1.62
C LEU A 53 5.01 -14.12 -1.62
N ILE A 54 6.07 -13.49 -1.11
CA ILE A 54 7.40 -14.10 -1.01
C ILE A 54 7.36 -15.30 -0.06
N ALA A 55 6.73 -15.18 1.12
CA ALA A 55 6.60 -16.30 2.06
C ALA A 55 5.89 -17.51 1.43
N ARG A 56 4.85 -17.27 0.62
CA ARG A 56 4.14 -18.31 -0.12
C ARG A 56 5.01 -18.95 -1.20
N LEU A 57 5.75 -18.15 -1.97
CA LEU A 57 6.68 -18.65 -2.98
C LEU A 57 7.76 -19.52 -2.33
N VAL A 58 8.40 -19.02 -1.27
CA VAL A 58 9.41 -19.77 -0.50
C VAL A 58 8.81 -21.06 0.06
N SER A 59 7.61 -21.03 0.64
CA SER A 59 6.96 -22.24 1.16
C SER A 59 6.72 -23.30 0.07
N MET A 60 6.41 -22.89 -1.17
CA MET A 60 6.23 -23.85 -2.27
C MET A 60 7.56 -24.47 -2.69
N GLU A 61 8.62 -23.66 -2.84
CA GLU A 61 9.97 -24.15 -3.19
C GLU A 61 10.55 -25.07 -2.11
N PHE A 62 10.36 -24.74 -0.83
CA PHE A 62 10.78 -25.59 0.28
C PHE A 62 10.03 -26.92 0.29
N SER A 63 8.71 -26.92 0.05
CA SER A 63 7.94 -28.16 -0.08
C SER A 63 8.42 -29.05 -1.23
N THR A 64 8.78 -28.47 -2.38
CA THR A 64 9.34 -29.23 -3.52
C THR A 64 10.74 -29.77 -3.23
N SER A 65 11.54 -29.08 -2.41
CA SER A 65 12.90 -29.51 -2.07
C SER A 65 12.95 -30.64 -1.03
N VAL A 66 11.92 -30.80 -0.21
CA VAL A 66 11.83 -31.87 0.81
C VAL A 66 11.47 -33.23 0.19
N GLU A 67 10.91 -33.25 -1.02
CA GLU A 67 10.51 -34.48 -1.71
C GLU A 67 11.65 -35.14 -2.53
N LYS A 68 12.80 -34.47 -2.68
CA LYS A 68 14.01 -35.03 -3.34
C LYS A 68 15.01 -35.58 -2.33
#